data_AF-A0A847HK25-F1
#
_entry.id   AF-A0A847HK25-F1
#
_cell.length_a   1.000
_cell.length_b   1.000
_cell.length_c   1.000
_cell.angle_alpha   90.00
_cell.angle_beta   90.00
_cell.angle_gamma   90.00
#
_symmetry.space_group_name_H-M   'P 1'
#
loop_
_entity.id
_entity.type
_entity.pdbx_description
1 polymer ?
#
loop_
_entity_poly.entity_id
_entity_poly.type
_entity_poly.pdbx_seq_one_letter_code
_entity_poly.pdbx_strand_id
1 'polypeptide(L)'
;PAAGPLQPVSRPVAAGNFVPGGQSTQLIIGATPEDDRQILTLSESLYKKMQLKRVYYSAYIPVNQDRRLPELPQPPLLREHRLYQADWLLRFYRFSVDELFENGPPALDTDFDPKIMWALRHPEKFPVDVNRADYETLLRVPGLGIISAQRIVRARRVGRLSYDDLIKLGVVMKRARFFIAAPGSARSDLGLDPDLLRQRLRYGDPLLRPRQMAFTDLPEFRREVRQEAITGQF
;
A
#
# COMPACT_ATOMS: atom_id res chain seq x y z
N PRO A 1 21.18 -55.37 45.92
CA PRO A 1 19.91 -54.64 45.74
C PRO A 1 19.70 -54.29 44.25
N ALA A 2 18.85 -55.05 43.57
CA ALA A 2 18.60 -54.92 42.13
C ALA A 2 17.71 -53.68 41.84
N ALA A 3 18.12 -52.85 40.88
CA ALA A 3 17.29 -51.77 40.35
C ALA A 3 16.17 -52.37 39.48
N GLY A 4 14.92 -52.22 39.91
CA GLY A 4 13.75 -52.63 39.14
C GLY A 4 13.60 -51.82 37.85
N PRO A 5 12.90 -52.35 36.82
CA PRO A 5 12.77 -51.67 35.54
C PRO A 5 11.94 -50.39 35.69
N LEU A 6 12.44 -49.29 35.12
CA LEU A 6 11.73 -48.02 35.06
C LEU A 6 10.46 -48.20 34.22
N GLN A 7 9.29 -48.05 34.84
CA GLN A 7 8.03 -47.99 34.11
C GLN A 7 7.90 -46.64 33.38
N PRO A 8 7.47 -46.61 32.11
CA PRO A 8 7.21 -45.35 31.43
C PRO A 8 6.01 -44.66 32.08
N VAL A 9 6.20 -43.42 32.50
CA VAL A 9 5.11 -42.59 33.04
C VAL A 9 4.18 -42.22 31.88
N SER A 10 3.05 -42.90 31.76
CA SER A 10 1.99 -42.50 30.83
C SER A 10 1.26 -41.28 31.41
N ARG A 11 1.57 -40.10 30.87
CA ARG A 11 0.70 -38.91 31.00
C ARG A 11 -0.08 -38.74 29.70
N PRO A 12 -1.43 -38.75 29.72
CA PRO A 12 -2.19 -38.16 28.64
C PRO A 12 -2.06 -36.65 28.80
N VAL A 13 -1.09 -36.04 28.11
CA VAL A 13 -1.09 -34.58 28.00
C VAL A 13 -2.17 -34.26 26.97
N ALA A 14 -3.23 -33.62 27.44
CA ALA A 14 -4.32 -33.10 26.62
C ALA A 14 -3.77 -32.54 25.30
N ALA A 15 -4.49 -32.77 24.20
CA ALA A 15 -4.25 -32.10 22.93
C ALA A 15 -4.50 -30.59 23.12
N GLY A 16 -3.52 -29.91 23.73
CA GLY A 16 -3.50 -28.48 23.87
C GLY A 16 -3.45 -27.91 22.47
N ASN A 17 -4.34 -26.96 22.18
CA ASN A 17 -4.41 -26.23 20.93
C ASN A 17 -3.00 -25.93 20.42
N PHE A 18 -2.61 -26.60 19.34
CA PHE A 18 -1.31 -26.49 18.72
C PHE A 18 -1.13 -25.04 18.25
N VAL A 19 -0.42 -24.24 19.05
CA VAL A 19 -0.09 -22.82 18.85
C VAL A 19 -1.30 -21.89 18.63
N PRO A 20 -1.84 -21.23 19.67
CA PRO A 20 -2.96 -20.28 19.51
C PRO A 20 -2.64 -19.08 18.60
N GLY A 21 -1.36 -18.79 18.38
CA GLY A 21 -0.89 -17.73 17.47
C GLY A 21 -0.98 -18.06 15.97
N GLY A 22 -1.27 -19.32 15.61
CA GLY A 22 -1.26 -19.80 14.23
C GLY A 22 0.15 -19.95 13.64
N GLN A 23 0.23 -20.45 12.40
CA GLN A 23 1.50 -20.72 11.72
C GLN A 23 1.90 -19.56 10.80
N SER A 24 3.20 -19.36 10.64
CA SER A 24 3.77 -18.40 9.70
C SER A 24 4.95 -19.01 8.96
N THR A 25 5.29 -18.46 7.80
CA THR A 25 6.43 -18.90 6.98
C THR A 25 7.17 -17.69 6.41
N GLN A 26 8.37 -17.91 5.87
CA GLN A 26 9.19 -16.88 5.25
C GLN A 26 9.65 -17.32 3.86
N LEU A 27 9.49 -16.42 2.89
CA LEU A 27 9.95 -16.56 1.51
C LEU A 27 11.14 -15.63 1.28
N ILE A 28 12.17 -16.14 0.61
CA ILE A 28 13.37 -15.38 0.25
C ILE A 28 13.22 -14.92 -1.21
N ILE A 29 13.23 -13.61 -1.42
CA ILE A 29 12.87 -12.99 -2.70
C ILE A 29 14.11 -12.70 -3.54
N GLY A 30 14.12 -13.21 -4.77
CA GLY A 30 15.23 -13.01 -5.72
C GLY A 30 16.32 -14.06 -5.62
N ALA A 31 16.20 -15.04 -4.70
CA ALA A 31 17.09 -16.19 -4.68
C ALA A 31 16.80 -17.18 -5.83
N THR A 32 15.61 -17.10 -6.42
CA THR A 32 15.18 -17.90 -7.56
C THR A 32 14.56 -16.97 -8.63
N PRO A 33 14.34 -17.44 -9.87
CA PRO A 33 13.83 -16.61 -10.97
C PRO A 33 12.28 -16.48 -10.96
N GLU A 34 11.64 -16.55 -9.79
CA GLU A 34 10.19 -16.39 -9.67
C GLU A 34 9.74 -14.95 -9.93
N ASP A 35 8.58 -14.81 -10.57
CA ASP A 35 7.90 -13.53 -10.72
C ASP A 35 7.00 -13.20 -9.51
N ASP A 36 6.52 -11.95 -9.43
CA ASP A 36 5.74 -11.50 -8.27
C ASP A 36 4.35 -12.13 -8.22
N ARG A 37 3.75 -12.44 -9.38
CA ARG A 37 2.48 -13.15 -9.46
C ARG A 37 2.62 -14.56 -8.89
N GLN A 38 3.68 -15.28 -9.21
CA GLN A 38 3.97 -16.61 -8.68
C GLN A 38 4.16 -16.60 -7.17
N ILE A 39 4.95 -15.65 -6.64
CA ILE A 39 5.16 -15.49 -5.19
C ILE A 39 3.81 -15.26 -4.49
N LEU A 40 3.01 -14.32 -4.99
CA LEU A 40 1.73 -13.99 -4.37
C LEU A 40 0.69 -15.10 -4.53
N THR A 41 0.72 -15.85 -5.63
CA THR A 41 -0.12 -17.05 -5.82
C THR A 41 0.21 -18.11 -4.78
N LEU A 42 1.50 -18.35 -4.52
CA LEU A 42 1.94 -19.25 -3.45
C LEU A 42 1.44 -18.74 -2.10
N SER A 43 1.66 -17.47 -1.77
CA SER A 43 1.18 -16.87 -0.52
C SER A 43 -0.33 -16.99 -0.34
N GLU A 44 -1.11 -16.71 -1.38
CA GLU A 44 -2.57 -16.85 -1.35
C GLU A 44 -2.99 -18.30 -1.12
N SER A 45 -2.34 -19.27 -1.77
CA SER A 45 -2.57 -20.70 -1.54
C SER A 45 -2.21 -21.12 -0.12
N LEU A 46 -1.12 -20.61 0.44
CA LEU A 46 -0.72 -20.88 1.83
C LEU A 46 -1.75 -20.36 2.83
N TYR A 47 -2.33 -19.19 2.58
CA TYR A 47 -3.44 -18.67 3.39
C TYR A 47 -4.70 -19.52 3.26
N LYS A 48 -5.09 -19.91 2.04
CA LYS A 48 -6.33 -20.66 1.79
C LYS A 48 -6.26 -22.12 2.24
N LYS A 49 -5.15 -22.82 1.93
CA LYS A 49 -5.02 -24.27 2.15
C LYS A 49 -4.39 -24.63 3.49
N MET A 50 -3.39 -23.86 3.93
CA MET A 50 -2.65 -24.13 5.17
C MET A 50 -3.08 -23.21 6.33
N GLN A 51 -4.03 -22.29 6.08
CA GLN A 51 -4.56 -21.36 7.08
C GLN A 51 -3.46 -20.58 7.82
N LEU A 52 -2.36 -20.27 7.11
CA LEU A 52 -1.28 -19.47 7.69
C LEU A 52 -1.82 -18.11 8.13
N LYS A 53 -1.28 -17.58 9.22
CA LYS A 53 -1.62 -16.23 9.68
C LYS A 53 -0.85 -15.16 8.93
N ARG A 54 0.38 -15.48 8.48
CA ARG A 54 1.27 -14.53 7.82
C ARG A 54 2.35 -15.24 7.00
N VAL A 55 2.65 -14.67 5.84
CA VAL A 55 3.87 -14.93 5.07
C VAL A 55 4.79 -13.71 5.25
N TYR A 56 6.06 -13.96 5.55
CA TYR A 56 7.11 -12.94 5.56
C TYR A 56 7.91 -13.02 4.26
N TYR A 57 8.28 -11.85 3.73
CA TYR A 57 9.14 -11.70 2.57
C TYR A 57 10.45 -11.08 3.02
N SER A 58 11.57 -11.58 2.51
CA SER A 58 12.89 -11.02 2.77
C SER A 58 13.71 -11.07 1.49
N ALA A 59 14.27 -9.94 1.08
CA ALA A 59 15.16 -9.87 -0.06
C ALA A 59 16.39 -10.78 0.13
N TYR A 60 16.77 -11.52 -0.91
CA TYR A 60 18.00 -12.29 -0.92
C TYR A 60 19.22 -11.35 -0.82
N ILE A 61 20.13 -11.67 0.09
CA ILE A 61 21.40 -10.97 0.28
C ILE A 61 22.52 -11.99 0.20
N PRO A 62 23.38 -11.96 -0.84
CA PRO A 62 24.52 -12.86 -0.93
C PRO A 62 25.57 -12.46 0.12
N VAL A 63 25.86 -13.36 1.06
CA VAL A 63 26.93 -13.18 2.06
C VAL A 63 28.25 -13.81 1.61
N ASN A 64 28.19 -14.79 0.70
CA ASN A 64 29.33 -15.51 0.16
C ASN A 64 29.42 -15.30 -1.35
N GLN A 65 30.63 -15.33 -1.91
CA GLN A 65 30.87 -15.31 -3.34
C GLN A 65 31.06 -16.75 -3.83
N ASP A 66 30.04 -17.32 -4.49
CA ASP A 66 30.08 -18.65 -5.10
C ASP A 66 29.22 -18.63 -6.38
N ARG A 67 29.72 -19.21 -7.47
CA ARG A 67 29.03 -19.26 -8.77
C ARG A 67 27.69 -20.02 -8.75
N ARG A 68 27.45 -20.83 -7.72
CA ARG A 68 26.18 -21.55 -7.51
C ARG A 68 25.12 -20.67 -6.87
N LEU A 69 25.49 -19.51 -6.34
CA LEU A 69 24.57 -18.57 -5.71
C LEU A 69 24.03 -17.58 -6.74
N PRO A 70 22.80 -17.08 -6.56
CA PRO A 70 22.23 -16.04 -7.40
C PRO A 70 23.09 -14.77 -7.38
N GLU A 71 23.56 -14.37 -8.56
CA GLU A 71 24.26 -13.11 -8.73
C GLU A 71 23.22 -11.98 -8.88
N LEU A 72 22.87 -11.34 -7.77
CA LEU A 72 22.08 -10.10 -7.79
C LEU A 72 23.02 -8.91 -7.57
N PRO A 73 22.98 -7.88 -8.45
CA PRO A 73 23.81 -6.69 -8.28
C PRO A 73 23.42 -5.89 -7.02
N GLN A 74 22.15 -5.91 -6.64
CA GLN A 74 21.64 -5.31 -5.40
C GLN A 74 20.45 -6.11 -4.85
N PRO A 75 20.28 -6.18 -3.51
CA PRO A 75 19.10 -6.79 -2.91
C PRO A 75 17.82 -6.07 -3.35
N PRO A 76 16.77 -6.81 -3.74
CA PRO A 76 15.54 -6.23 -4.29
C PRO A 76 14.61 -5.66 -3.19
N LEU A 77 15.08 -4.68 -2.41
CA LEU A 77 14.35 -4.13 -1.26
C LEU A 77 13.01 -3.48 -1.64
N LEU A 78 12.95 -2.78 -2.77
CA LEU A 78 11.69 -2.20 -3.26
C LEU A 78 10.69 -3.28 -3.64
N ARG A 79 11.15 -4.39 -4.24
CA ARG A 79 10.32 -5.55 -4.58
C ARG A 79 9.74 -6.19 -3.33
N GLU A 80 10.56 -6.40 -2.29
CA GLU A 80 10.10 -6.90 -0.98
C GLU A 80 8.99 -6.00 -0.41
N HIS A 81 9.20 -4.68 -0.40
CA HIS A 81 8.21 -3.73 0.10
C HIS A 81 6.89 -3.80 -0.71
N ARG A 82 6.97 -3.94 -2.04
CA ARG A 82 5.78 -4.09 -2.91
C ARG A 82 5.03 -5.40 -2.65
N LEU A 83 5.74 -6.50 -2.43
CA LEU A 83 5.13 -7.78 -2.07
C LEU A 83 4.36 -7.68 -0.75
N TYR A 84 4.90 -7.00 0.27
CA TYR A 84 4.15 -6.75 1.52
C TYR A 84 2.90 -5.90 1.30
N GLN A 85 2.97 -4.89 0.43
CA GLN A 85 1.80 -4.09 0.08
C GLN A 85 0.72 -4.92 -0.63
N ALA A 86 1.11 -5.76 -1.58
CA ALA A 86 0.20 -6.66 -2.27
C ALA A 86 -0.42 -7.70 -1.34
N ASP A 87 0.39 -8.34 -0.48
CA ASP A 87 -0.06 -9.30 0.55
C ASP A 87 -1.13 -8.70 1.47
N TRP A 88 -0.95 -7.44 1.86
CA TRP A 88 -1.93 -6.70 2.66
C TRP A 88 -3.27 -6.55 1.94
N LEU A 89 -3.25 -6.33 0.62
CA LEU A 89 -4.47 -6.25 -0.18
C LEU A 89 -5.19 -7.60 -0.24
N LEU A 90 -4.45 -8.70 -0.41
CA LEU A 90 -5.02 -10.05 -0.42
C LEU A 90 -5.74 -10.35 0.90
N ARG A 91 -5.08 -10.06 2.02
CA ARG A 91 -5.56 -10.45 3.35
C ARG A 91 -6.69 -9.57 3.88
N PHE A 92 -6.64 -8.27 3.61
CA PHE A 92 -7.53 -7.32 4.29
C PHE A 92 -8.45 -6.53 3.34
N TYR A 93 -8.16 -6.51 2.03
CA TYR A 93 -8.95 -5.79 1.03
C TYR A 93 -9.70 -6.73 0.07
N ARG A 94 -9.65 -8.06 0.31
CA ARG A 94 -10.33 -9.08 -0.50
C ARG A 94 -9.88 -9.07 -1.98
N PHE A 95 -8.66 -8.61 -2.24
CA PHE A 95 -8.05 -8.80 -3.55
C PHE A 95 -7.76 -10.29 -3.77
N SER A 96 -7.91 -10.75 -5.02
CA SER A 96 -7.27 -11.98 -5.47
C SER A 96 -5.99 -11.67 -6.22
N VAL A 97 -5.10 -12.66 -6.34
CA VAL A 97 -3.88 -12.51 -7.14
C VAL A 97 -4.23 -12.29 -8.62
N ASP A 98 -5.17 -13.05 -9.16
CA ASP A 98 -5.59 -12.89 -10.56
C ASP A 98 -6.13 -11.50 -10.84
N GLU A 99 -6.97 -10.96 -9.94
CA GLU A 99 -7.46 -9.58 -10.04
C GLU A 99 -6.32 -8.56 -9.94
N LEU A 100 -5.35 -8.77 -9.05
CA LEU A 100 -4.25 -7.83 -8.87
C LEU A 100 -3.35 -7.76 -10.11
N PHE A 101 -3.18 -8.86 -10.84
CA PHE A 101 -2.32 -8.94 -12.03
C PHE A 101 -3.10 -8.87 -13.34
N GLU A 102 -4.42 -8.72 -13.30
CA GLU A 102 -5.27 -8.57 -14.48
C GLU A 102 -4.79 -7.39 -15.35
N ASN A 103 -4.72 -7.62 -16.67
CA ASN A 103 -4.29 -6.64 -17.67
C ASN A 103 -2.89 -6.00 -17.39
N GLY A 104 -2.00 -6.68 -16.67
CA GLY A 104 -0.68 -6.17 -16.31
C GLY A 104 0.44 -7.21 -16.42
N PRO A 105 1.71 -6.76 -16.31
CA PRO A 105 2.85 -7.68 -16.25
C PRO A 105 2.80 -8.51 -14.96
N PRO A 106 3.45 -9.69 -14.91
CA PRO A 106 3.54 -10.53 -13.71
C PRO A 106 4.49 -9.97 -12.63
N ALA A 107 4.94 -8.73 -12.78
CA ALA A 107 5.81 -8.01 -11.86
C ALA A 107 5.09 -6.78 -11.28
N LEU A 108 5.33 -6.49 -10.00
CA LEU A 108 4.82 -5.31 -9.33
C LEU A 108 5.62 -4.07 -9.74
N ASP A 109 4.93 -2.95 -9.91
CA ASP A 109 5.56 -1.68 -10.25
C ASP A 109 6.36 -1.14 -9.06
N THR A 110 7.58 -0.66 -9.33
CA THR A 110 8.47 -0.12 -8.29
C THR A 110 8.14 1.31 -7.91
N ASP A 111 7.51 2.10 -8.80
CA ASP A 111 7.16 3.50 -8.55
C ASP A 111 5.85 3.62 -7.75
N PHE A 112 4.86 2.79 -8.06
CA PHE A 112 3.51 2.90 -7.49
C PHE A 112 3.11 1.70 -6.65
N ASP A 113 2.25 1.93 -5.65
CA ASP A 113 1.70 0.84 -4.87
C ASP A 113 0.73 -0.03 -5.71
N PRO A 114 0.58 -1.33 -5.37
CA PRO A 114 -0.22 -2.25 -6.17
C PRO A 114 -1.70 -1.84 -6.30
N LYS A 115 -2.25 -1.11 -5.33
CA LYS A 115 -3.65 -0.66 -5.36
C LYS A 115 -3.84 0.48 -6.35
N ILE A 116 -2.92 1.43 -6.40
CA ILE A 116 -2.88 2.47 -7.46
C ILE A 116 -2.74 1.79 -8.82
N MET A 117 -1.79 0.88 -8.99
CA MET A 117 -1.56 0.23 -10.28
C MET A 117 -2.75 -0.60 -10.76
N TRP A 118 -3.46 -1.23 -9.84
CA TRP A 118 -4.73 -1.88 -10.16
C TRP A 118 -5.77 -0.86 -10.63
N ALA A 119 -5.89 0.27 -9.95
CA ALA A 119 -6.86 1.31 -10.30
C ALA A 119 -6.57 1.96 -11.67
N LEU A 120 -5.29 2.18 -11.98
CA LEU A 120 -4.86 2.71 -13.28
C LEU A 120 -5.17 1.74 -14.45
N ARG A 121 -5.16 0.43 -14.19
CA ARG A 121 -5.52 -0.59 -15.18
C ARG A 121 -7.01 -0.83 -15.33
N HIS A 122 -7.81 -0.30 -14.41
CA HIS A 122 -9.27 -0.45 -14.40
C HIS A 122 -9.97 0.92 -14.38
N PRO A 123 -9.67 1.82 -15.34
CA PRO A 123 -10.27 3.17 -15.37
C PRO A 123 -11.79 3.13 -15.48
N GLU A 124 -12.37 2.07 -16.04
CA GLU A 124 -13.82 1.86 -16.16
C GLU A 124 -14.55 1.75 -14.82
N LYS A 125 -13.82 1.43 -13.73
CA LYS A 125 -14.38 1.35 -12.37
C LYS A 125 -14.43 2.71 -11.67
N PHE A 126 -13.92 3.77 -12.30
CA PHE A 126 -13.78 5.10 -11.70
C PHE A 126 -14.47 6.18 -12.54
N PRO A 127 -14.94 7.28 -11.91
CA PRO A 127 -14.87 7.56 -10.48
C PRO A 127 -15.95 6.86 -9.65
N VAL A 128 -15.64 6.57 -8.40
CA VAL A 128 -16.55 5.93 -7.44
C VAL A 128 -17.34 6.99 -6.68
N ASP A 129 -18.67 6.97 -6.77
CA ASP A 129 -19.53 7.83 -5.92
C ASP A 129 -19.53 7.33 -4.47
N VAL A 130 -18.88 8.07 -3.58
CA VAL A 130 -18.71 7.71 -2.16
C VAL A 130 -20.04 7.60 -1.40
N ASN A 131 -21.07 8.30 -1.87
CA ASN A 131 -22.38 8.31 -1.24
C ASN A 131 -23.24 7.11 -1.65
N ARG A 132 -22.86 6.39 -2.71
CA ARG A 132 -23.66 5.28 -3.26
C ARG A 132 -22.93 3.94 -3.27
N ALA A 133 -21.63 3.92 -3.56
CA ALA A 133 -20.84 2.71 -3.74
C ALA A 133 -20.90 1.78 -2.52
N ASP A 134 -20.92 0.47 -2.72
CA ASP A 134 -20.84 -0.48 -1.60
C ASP A 134 -19.45 -0.44 -0.93
N TYR A 135 -19.34 -1.13 0.21
CA TYR A 135 -18.12 -1.14 1.00
C TYR A 135 -16.92 -1.75 0.25
N GLU A 136 -17.12 -2.80 -0.54
CA GLU A 136 -16.03 -3.44 -1.27
C GLU A 136 -15.52 -2.57 -2.41
N THR A 137 -16.42 -1.90 -3.12
CA THR A 137 -16.05 -0.92 -4.14
C THR A 137 -15.23 0.22 -3.53
N LEU A 138 -15.59 0.73 -2.35
CA LEU A 138 -14.79 1.74 -1.64
C LEU A 138 -13.40 1.23 -1.25
N LEU A 139 -13.27 -0.06 -0.89
CA LEU A 139 -11.99 -0.68 -0.61
C LEU A 139 -11.08 -0.75 -1.83
N ARG A 140 -11.58 -0.59 -3.06
CA ARG A 140 -10.75 -0.57 -4.27
C ARG A 140 -10.17 0.80 -4.60
N VAL A 141 -10.73 1.85 -4.03
CA VAL A 141 -10.29 3.23 -4.30
C VAL A 141 -8.92 3.50 -3.66
N PRO A 142 -7.91 3.96 -4.43
CA PRO A 142 -6.64 4.41 -3.87
C PRO A 142 -6.82 5.57 -2.89
N GLY A 143 -6.09 5.52 -1.76
CA GLY A 143 -6.21 6.51 -0.69
C GLY A 143 -7.35 6.26 0.31
N LEU A 144 -8.22 5.28 0.07
CA LEU A 144 -9.15 4.75 1.07
C LEU A 144 -8.57 3.49 1.71
N GLY A 145 -8.61 3.45 3.04
CA GLY A 145 -8.30 2.26 3.82
C GLY A 145 -9.55 1.64 4.42
N ILE A 146 -9.39 0.50 5.10
CA ILE A 146 -10.49 -0.21 5.77
C ILE A 146 -11.26 0.70 6.72
N ILE A 147 -10.53 1.44 7.57
CA ILE A 147 -11.13 2.32 8.57
C ILE A 147 -11.88 3.49 7.90
N SER A 148 -11.29 4.14 6.88
CA SER A 148 -11.95 5.26 6.21
C SER A 148 -13.14 4.80 5.36
N ALA A 149 -13.07 3.64 4.70
CA ALA A 149 -14.20 3.05 4.00
C ALA A 149 -15.38 2.72 4.95
N GLN A 150 -15.09 2.14 6.13
CA GLN A 150 -16.13 1.90 7.16
C GLN A 150 -16.75 3.20 7.66
N ARG A 151 -15.91 4.22 7.92
CA ARG A 151 -16.36 5.55 8.33
C ARG A 151 -17.26 6.20 7.28
N ILE A 152 -16.92 6.10 6.00
CA ILE A 152 -17.76 6.59 4.88
C ILE A 152 -19.12 5.91 4.90
N VAL A 153 -19.17 4.57 4.94
CA VAL A 153 -20.42 3.81 4.93
C VAL A 153 -21.30 4.15 6.12
N ARG A 154 -20.71 4.40 7.30
CA ARG A 154 -21.43 4.82 8.50
C ARG A 154 -21.94 6.26 8.37
N ALA A 155 -21.07 7.19 7.98
CA ALA A 155 -21.36 8.61 7.97
C ALA A 155 -22.41 8.99 6.93
N ARG A 156 -22.42 8.34 5.75
CA ARG A 156 -23.40 8.62 4.70
C ARG A 156 -24.85 8.25 5.04
N ARG A 157 -25.06 7.47 6.11
CA ARG A 157 -26.40 7.18 6.65
C ARG A 157 -27.00 8.39 7.36
N VAL A 158 -26.16 9.29 7.84
CA VAL A 158 -26.56 10.50 8.57
C VAL A 158 -26.80 11.66 7.61
N GLY A 159 -25.98 11.76 6.56
CA GLY A 159 -26.11 12.81 5.55
C GLY A 159 -25.19 12.59 4.37
N ARG A 160 -25.38 13.36 3.30
CA ARG A 160 -24.50 13.29 2.12
C ARG A 160 -23.12 13.83 2.47
N LEU A 161 -22.08 13.05 2.16
CA LEU A 161 -20.69 13.38 2.41
C LEU A 161 -20.14 14.24 1.29
N SER A 162 -19.54 15.38 1.65
CA SER A 162 -18.80 16.27 0.75
C SER A 162 -17.31 15.91 0.68
N TYR A 163 -16.57 16.53 -0.24
CA TYR A 163 -15.12 16.40 -0.36
C TYR A 163 -14.38 16.70 0.97
N ASP A 164 -14.78 17.75 1.68
CA ASP A 164 -14.15 18.13 2.95
C ASP A 164 -14.45 17.14 4.08
N ASP A 165 -15.62 16.50 4.05
CA ASP A 165 -15.95 15.47 5.02
C ASP A 165 -15.05 14.25 4.85
N LEU A 166 -14.70 13.89 3.62
CA LEU A 166 -13.80 12.76 3.35
C LEU A 166 -12.41 12.97 3.96
N ILE A 167 -11.88 14.20 3.94
CA ILE A 167 -10.62 14.55 4.62
C ILE A 167 -10.75 14.27 6.12
N LYS A 168 -11.83 14.73 6.75
CA LYS A 168 -12.10 14.52 8.20
C LYS A 168 -12.28 13.04 8.55
N LEU A 169 -12.81 12.23 7.63
CA LEU A 169 -12.96 10.79 7.81
C LEU A 169 -11.64 10.01 7.66
N GLY A 170 -10.56 10.68 7.25
CA GLY A 170 -9.22 10.09 7.10
C GLY A 170 -8.94 9.55 5.70
N VAL A 171 -9.60 10.08 4.67
CA VAL A 171 -9.29 9.76 3.27
C VAL A 171 -8.04 10.51 2.82
N VAL A 172 -7.11 9.81 2.18
CA VAL A 172 -5.89 10.43 1.63
C VAL A 172 -6.20 11.06 0.28
N MET A 173 -6.68 12.31 0.32
CA MET A 173 -7.16 13.04 -0.86
C MET A 173 -6.09 13.29 -1.92
N LYS A 174 -4.80 13.32 -1.56
CA LYS A 174 -3.69 13.41 -2.54
C LYS A 174 -3.77 12.32 -3.63
N ARG A 175 -4.33 11.16 -3.29
CA ARG A 175 -4.52 10.02 -4.20
C ARG A 175 -5.99 9.85 -4.58
N ALA A 176 -6.88 9.88 -3.59
CA ALA A 176 -8.28 9.53 -3.77
C ALA A 176 -9.05 10.50 -4.69
N ARG A 177 -8.64 11.78 -4.77
CA ARG A 177 -9.35 12.81 -5.55
C ARG A 177 -9.52 12.46 -7.04
N PHE A 178 -8.64 11.63 -7.59
CA PHE A 178 -8.71 11.21 -8.99
C PHE A 178 -9.68 10.05 -9.24
N PHE A 179 -10.10 9.36 -8.17
CA PHE A 179 -10.83 8.10 -8.24
C PHE A 179 -12.22 8.19 -7.61
N ILE A 180 -12.61 9.33 -7.03
CA ILE A 180 -13.89 9.45 -6.32
C ILE A 180 -14.74 10.61 -6.81
N ALA A 181 -16.05 10.43 -6.72
CA ALA A 181 -17.03 11.49 -6.90
C ALA A 181 -17.71 11.79 -5.55
N ALA A 182 -17.67 13.07 -5.16
CA ALA A 182 -18.40 13.62 -4.02
C ALA A 182 -18.77 15.09 -4.32
N PRO A 183 -19.82 15.65 -3.69
CA PRO A 183 -20.08 17.09 -3.68
C PRO A 183 -18.81 17.88 -3.36
N GLY A 184 -18.46 18.84 -4.22
CA GLY A 184 -17.22 19.63 -4.10
C GLY A 184 -15.97 19.03 -4.78
N SER A 185 -16.07 17.85 -5.40
CA SER A 185 -14.95 17.27 -6.17
C SER A 185 -14.72 18.05 -7.47
N ALA A 186 -13.46 18.37 -7.76
CA ALA A 186 -13.09 19.07 -8.99
C ALA A 186 -13.26 18.15 -10.21
N ARG A 187 -14.00 18.62 -11.24
CA ARG A 187 -14.17 17.86 -12.50
C ARG A 187 -12.86 17.62 -13.25
N SER A 188 -11.86 18.49 -13.07
CA SER A 188 -10.54 18.39 -13.70
C SER A 188 -9.69 17.21 -13.21
N ASP A 189 -10.06 16.61 -12.07
CA ASP A 189 -9.37 15.47 -11.49
C ASP A 189 -9.98 14.13 -11.91
N LEU A 190 -11.16 14.12 -12.52
CA LEU A 190 -11.92 12.90 -12.83
C LEU A 190 -11.75 12.47 -14.29
N GLY A 191 -11.65 11.17 -14.54
CA GLY A 191 -11.63 10.60 -15.89
C GLY A 191 -10.39 10.95 -16.71
N LEU A 192 -9.25 11.17 -16.02
CA LEU A 192 -7.98 11.44 -16.67
C LEU A 192 -7.44 10.19 -17.37
N ASP A 193 -6.79 10.42 -18.51
CA ASP A 193 -5.97 9.42 -19.18
C ASP A 193 -4.96 8.79 -18.20
N PRO A 194 -4.80 7.45 -18.16
CA PRO A 194 -3.95 6.78 -17.18
C PRO A 194 -2.50 7.28 -17.13
N ASP A 195 -1.92 7.67 -18.28
CA ASP A 195 -0.55 8.18 -18.34
C ASP A 195 -0.44 9.58 -17.70
N LEU A 196 -1.39 10.47 -17.98
CA LEU A 196 -1.47 11.77 -17.33
C LEU A 196 -1.70 11.62 -15.82
N LEU A 197 -2.54 10.67 -15.42
CA LEU A 197 -2.79 10.36 -14.02
C LEU A 197 -1.52 9.84 -13.32
N ARG A 198 -0.75 8.97 -13.99
CA ARG A 198 0.56 8.50 -13.50
C ARG A 198 1.52 9.67 -13.26
N GLN A 199 1.58 10.62 -14.19
CA GLN A 199 2.41 11.83 -14.03
C GLN A 199 1.96 12.68 -12.84
N ARG A 200 0.66 12.94 -12.69
CA ARG A 200 0.11 13.73 -11.58
C ARG A 200 0.28 13.05 -10.22
N LEU A 201 0.17 11.72 -10.16
CA LEU A 201 0.42 10.95 -8.94
C LEU A 201 1.92 10.99 -8.54
N ARG A 202 2.83 10.96 -9.52
CA ARG A 202 4.29 10.98 -9.28
C ARG A 202 4.79 12.35 -8.86
N TYR A 203 4.43 13.40 -9.61
CA TYR A 203 5.02 14.74 -9.45
C TYR A 203 4.13 15.72 -8.69
N GLY A 204 2.92 15.29 -8.28
CA GLY A 204 1.88 16.21 -7.84
C GLY A 204 1.30 16.99 -9.03
N ASP A 205 0.32 17.84 -8.76
CA ASP A 205 -0.16 18.76 -9.79
C ASP A 205 0.95 19.79 -10.06
N PRO A 206 1.52 19.87 -11.29
CA PRO A 206 2.57 20.84 -11.59
C PRO A 206 2.13 22.29 -11.34
N LEU A 207 0.82 22.56 -11.35
CA LEU A 207 0.25 23.88 -11.03
C LEU A 207 0.25 24.21 -9.54
N LEU A 208 0.42 23.21 -8.66
CA LEU A 208 0.44 23.35 -7.20
C LEU A 208 1.85 23.19 -6.61
N ARG A 209 2.91 23.20 -7.42
CA ARG A 209 4.27 23.28 -6.85
C ARG A 209 4.34 24.53 -5.98
N PRO A 210 4.63 24.43 -4.67
CA PRO A 210 4.98 25.61 -3.90
C PRO A 210 6.23 26.16 -4.57
N ARG A 211 6.10 27.29 -5.28
CA ARG A 211 7.26 28.10 -5.62
C ARG A 211 7.89 28.46 -4.29
N GLN A 212 9.15 28.07 -4.10
CA GLN A 212 9.96 28.64 -3.04
C GLN A 212 9.96 30.14 -3.30
N MET A 213 9.20 30.89 -2.49
CA MET A 213 9.20 32.35 -2.59
C MET A 213 10.63 32.80 -2.34
N ALA A 214 11.18 33.60 -3.23
CA ALA A 214 12.42 34.28 -2.92
C ALA A 214 12.14 35.20 -1.71
N PHE A 215 13.15 35.47 -0.90
CA PHE A 215 13.01 36.36 0.26
C PHE A 215 12.44 37.75 -0.13
N THR A 216 12.58 38.14 -1.40
CA THR A 216 12.03 39.36 -2.01
C THR A 216 10.53 39.32 -2.30
N ASP A 217 9.91 38.15 -2.27
CA ASP A 217 8.51 37.94 -2.66
C ASP A 217 7.56 37.98 -1.46
N LEU A 218 8.09 38.24 -0.24
CA LEU A 218 7.30 38.36 0.97
C LEU A 218 6.56 39.72 1.00
N PRO A 219 5.23 39.74 1.24
CA PRO A 219 4.43 40.98 1.24
C PRO A 219 4.89 42.04 2.25
N GLU A 220 5.61 41.62 3.29
CA GLU A 220 6.04 42.46 4.42
C GLU A 220 7.45 43.04 4.23
N PHE A 221 8.17 42.70 3.15
CA PHE A 221 9.50 43.23 2.91
C PHE A 221 9.42 44.64 2.31
N ARG A 222 9.12 45.63 3.15
CA ARG A 222 9.21 47.06 2.77
C ARG A 222 10.64 47.36 2.32
N ARG A 223 10.77 48.14 1.24
CA ARG A 223 12.04 48.59 0.65
C ARG A 223 13.02 49.25 1.64
N GLU A 224 12.54 49.67 2.81
CA GLU A 224 13.30 50.32 3.89
C GLU A 224 14.35 49.39 4.52
N VAL A 225 14.03 48.09 4.73
CA VAL A 225 14.96 47.12 5.37
C VAL A 225 16.22 46.87 4.53
N ARG A 226 16.14 47.11 3.21
CA ARG A 226 17.28 46.94 2.30
C ARG A 226 18.35 48.02 2.48
N GLN A 227 17.98 49.23 2.91
CA GLN A 227 18.96 50.30 3.14
C GLN A 227 19.68 50.12 4.47
N GLU A 228 18.98 49.79 5.54
CA GLU A 228 19.55 49.61 6.89
C GLU A 228 20.50 48.41 6.99
N ALA A 229 20.17 47.30 6.32
CA ALA A 229 21.03 46.11 6.30
C ALA A 229 22.33 46.29 5.50
N ILE A 230 22.39 47.28 4.59
CA ILE A 230 23.59 47.57 3.78
C ILE A 230 24.50 48.59 4.50
N THR A 231 23.95 49.48 5.31
CA THR A 231 24.71 50.52 6.03
C THR A 231 25.18 50.10 7.43
N GLY A 232 24.70 48.98 7.98
CA GLY A 232 25.27 48.36 9.18
C GLY A 232 25.09 49.17 10.46
N GLN A 233 24.03 49.96 10.57
CA GLN A 233 23.67 50.66 11.81
C GLN A 233 22.47 49.94 12.44
N PHE A 234 22.73 49.25 13.54
CA PHE A 234 21.70 48.79 14.48
C PHE A 234 21.69 49.71 15.69
#